data_AF-A0A0S8AUP1-F1
#
_entry.id   AF-A0A0S8AUP1-F1
#
_cell.length_a   1.000
_cell.length_b   1.000
_cell.length_c   1.000
_cell.angle_alpha   90.00
_cell.angle_beta   90.00
_cell.angle_gamma   90.00
#
_symmetry.space_group_name_H-M   'P 1'
#
loop_
_entity.id
_entity.type
_entity.pdbx_description
1 polymer ?
#
loop_
_entity_poly.entity_id
_entity_poly.type
_entity_poly.pdbx_seq_one_letter_code
_entity_poly.pdbx_strand_id
1 'polypeptide(L)'
;MSSTRLILLSALGVIAGGLIAIQSVLNASLGQRIGNLGSVLVLTFISAITLIILIFFFPSTSNLSNLPGISEWYLYIGGLLGVAILAAPIFLVPRIGTTSTLIAIVLGQLTAALVIDQFGLFASPKIGINFIRVIGILLVVLGAYLVGR
;
A
#
# COMPACT_ATOMS: atom_id res chain seq x y z
N MET A 1 -10.27 18.89 12.93
CA MET A 1 -10.94 18.56 11.64
C MET A 1 -12.43 18.42 11.91
N SER A 2 -13.32 18.95 11.05
CA SER A 2 -14.78 18.72 11.21
C SER A 2 -15.11 17.23 11.04
N SER A 3 -15.98 16.68 11.88
CA SER A 3 -16.37 15.26 11.87
C SER A 3 -16.82 14.77 10.50
N THR A 4 -17.48 15.63 9.71
CA THR A 4 -17.91 15.33 8.33
C THR A 4 -16.72 15.06 7.39
N ARG A 5 -15.63 15.82 7.51
CA ARG A 5 -14.43 15.62 6.69
C ARG A 5 -13.75 14.30 7.02
N LEU A 6 -13.71 13.93 8.30
CA LEU A 6 -13.11 12.67 8.73
C LEU A 6 -13.88 11.47 8.16
N ILE A 7 -15.22 11.51 8.21
CA ILE A 7 -16.07 10.45 7.64
C ILE A 7 -15.83 10.31 6.13
N LEU A 8 -15.80 11.42 5.39
CA LEU A 8 -15.55 11.39 3.94
C LEU A 8 -14.18 10.81 3.58
N LEU A 9 -13.12 11.21 4.29
CA LEU A 9 -11.77 10.69 4.06
C LEU A 9 -11.68 9.19 4.39
N SER A 10 -12.32 8.76 5.48
CA SER A 10 -12.39 7.34 5.83
C SER A 10 -13.13 6.53 4.76
N ALA A 11 -14.23 7.06 4.20
CA ALA A 11 -14.97 6.41 3.12
C ALA A 11 -14.11 6.21 1.86
N LEU A 12 -13.30 7.21 1.48
CA LEU A 12 -12.33 7.07 0.39
C LEU A 12 -11.32 5.96 0.68
N GLY A 13 -10.85 5.84 1.92
CA GLY A 13 -9.97 4.76 2.35
C GLY A 13 -10.61 3.37 2.16
N VAL A 14 -11.89 3.23 2.51
CA VAL A 14 -12.65 1.97 2.31
C VAL A 14 -12.75 1.63 0.81
N ILE A 15 -13.07 2.62 -0.02
CA ILE A 15 -13.14 2.44 -1.48
C ILE A 15 -11.77 2.01 -2.03
N ALA A 16 -10.70 2.66 -1.60
CA ALA A 16 -9.33 2.30 -2.00
C ALA A 16 -9.00 0.85 -1.60
N GLY A 17 -9.41 0.42 -0.39
CA GLY A 17 -9.29 -0.97 0.06
C GLY A 17 -9.98 -1.97 -0.87
N GLY A 18 -11.19 -1.65 -1.34
CA GLY A 18 -11.91 -2.48 -2.32
C GLY A 18 -11.18 -2.55 -3.67
N LEU A 19 -10.61 -1.45 -4.14
CA LEU A 19 -9.80 -1.41 -5.36
C LEU A 19 -8.52 -2.25 -5.24
N ILE A 20 -7.87 -2.26 -4.07
CA ILE A 20 -6.70 -3.11 -3.81
C ILE A 20 -7.06 -4.60 -3.92
N ALA A 21 -8.25 -4.99 -3.44
CA ALA A 21 -8.70 -6.38 -3.56
C ALA A 21 -8.91 -6.80 -5.03
N ILE A 22 -9.59 -5.95 -5.82
CA ILE A 22 -9.79 -6.18 -7.26
C ILE A 22 -8.44 -6.26 -7.98
N GLN A 23 -7.56 -5.29 -7.72
CA GLN A 23 -6.23 -5.23 -8.30
C GLN A 23 -5.42 -6.50 -7.98
N SER A 24 -5.47 -6.99 -6.74
CA SER A 24 -4.73 -8.19 -6.33
C SER A 24 -5.12 -9.43 -7.13
N VAL A 25 -6.42 -9.60 -7.40
CA VAL A 25 -6.93 -10.72 -8.22
C VAL A 25 -6.52 -10.60 -9.68
N LEU A 26 -6.66 -9.40 -10.26
CA LEU A 26 -6.27 -9.15 -11.65
C LEU A 26 -4.76 -9.34 -11.86
N ASN A 27 -3.95 -8.81 -10.95
CA ASN A 27 -2.50 -8.93 -10.99
C ASN A 27 -2.05 -10.40 -10.87
N ALA A 28 -2.64 -11.15 -9.94
CA ALA A 28 -2.37 -12.58 -9.79
C ALA A 28 -2.75 -13.37 -11.04
N SER A 29 -3.89 -13.05 -11.66
CA SER A 29 -4.33 -13.67 -12.91
C SER A 29 -3.36 -13.40 -14.05
N LEU A 30 -2.83 -12.19 -14.16
CA LEU A 30 -1.77 -11.87 -15.13
C LEU A 30 -0.47 -12.63 -14.80
N GLY A 31 -0.09 -12.69 -13.51
CA GLY A 31 1.03 -13.48 -12.99
C GLY A 31 1.04 -14.93 -13.45
N GLN A 32 -0.11 -15.58 -13.42
CA GLN A 32 -0.27 -16.96 -13.90
C GLN A 32 -0.10 -17.10 -15.42
N ARG A 33 -0.33 -16.03 -16.19
CA ARG A 33 -0.26 -16.06 -17.67
C ARG A 33 1.14 -15.77 -18.21
N ILE A 34 1.84 -14.78 -17.65
CA ILE A 34 3.12 -14.28 -18.20
C ILE A 34 4.28 -14.33 -17.20
N GLY A 35 4.07 -14.97 -16.05
CA GLY A 35 5.05 -15.09 -14.97
C GLY A 35 5.07 -13.90 -14.02
N ASN A 36 5.51 -14.12 -12.78
CA ASN A 36 5.41 -13.13 -11.70
C ASN A 36 6.15 -11.81 -12.04
N LEU A 37 7.42 -11.89 -12.42
CA LEU A 37 8.23 -10.71 -12.72
C LEU A 37 7.82 -10.03 -14.03
N GLY A 38 7.38 -10.80 -15.03
CA GLY A 38 6.82 -10.27 -16.28
C GLY A 38 5.58 -9.42 -16.03
N SER A 39 4.67 -9.92 -15.18
CA SER A 39 3.47 -9.18 -14.76
C SER A 39 3.80 -7.92 -13.99
N VAL A 40 4.74 -7.97 -13.04
CA VAL A 40 5.20 -6.79 -12.30
C VAL A 40 5.71 -5.72 -13.28
N LEU A 41 6.58 -6.10 -14.22
CA LEU A 41 7.13 -5.18 -15.22
C LEU A 41 6.02 -4.51 -16.05
N VAL A 42 5.13 -5.30 -16.64
CA VAL A 42 4.03 -4.80 -17.51
C VAL A 42 3.09 -3.88 -16.73
N LEU A 43 2.69 -4.28 -15.52
CA LEU A 43 1.80 -3.49 -14.68
C LEU A 43 2.45 -2.17 -14.26
N THR A 44 3.71 -2.18 -13.85
CA THR A 44 4.46 -0.96 -13.52
C THR A 44 4.57 -0.03 -14.73
N PHE A 45 4.82 -0.54 -15.93
CA PHE A 45 4.83 0.27 -17.16
C PHE A 45 3.46 0.91 -17.44
N ILE A 46 2.37 0.13 -17.37
CA ILE A 46 1.01 0.65 -17.59
C ILE A 46 0.68 1.73 -16.55
N SER A 47 1.00 1.51 -15.28
CA SER A 47 0.81 2.50 -14.22
C SER A 47 1.63 3.78 -14.47
N ALA A 48 2.89 3.66 -14.90
CA ALA A 48 3.74 4.81 -15.20
C ALA A 48 3.19 5.64 -16.37
N ILE A 49 2.81 4.98 -17.48
CA ILE A 49 2.19 5.65 -18.64
C ILE A 49 0.90 6.37 -18.24
N THR A 50 0.05 5.69 -17.46
CA THR A 50 -1.21 6.28 -16.96
C THR A 50 -0.94 7.51 -16.12
N LEU A 51 0.06 7.47 -15.23
CA LEU A 51 0.45 8.61 -14.40
C LEU A 51 1.02 9.78 -15.23
N ILE A 52 1.84 9.49 -16.25
CA ILE A 52 2.37 10.52 -17.16
C ILE A 52 1.23 11.24 -17.90
N ILE A 53 0.25 10.48 -18.40
CA ILE A 53 -0.94 11.06 -19.05
C ILE A 53 -1.73 11.94 -18.07
N LEU A 54 -1.94 11.48 -16.84
CA LEU A 54 -2.62 12.28 -15.81
C LEU A 54 -1.87 13.57 -15.49
N ILE A 55 -0.54 13.52 -15.35
CA ILE A 55 0.28 14.72 -15.11
C ILE A 55 0.18 15.68 -16.29
N PHE A 56 0.14 15.18 -17.52
CA PHE A 56 -0.02 16.01 -18.71
C PHE A 56 -1.34 16.81 -18.70
N PHE A 57 -2.46 16.18 -18.29
CA PHE A 57 -3.76 16.86 -18.20
C PHE A 57 -3.92 17.69 -16.92
N PHE A 58 -3.21 17.35 -15.84
CA PHE A 58 -3.29 18.01 -14.53
C PHE A 58 -1.90 18.44 -14.03
N PRO A 59 -1.20 19.34 -14.72
CA PRO A 59 0.21 19.64 -14.44
C PRO A 59 0.45 20.21 -13.04
N SER A 60 -0.53 20.93 -12.48
CA SER A 60 -0.49 21.50 -11.12
C SER A 60 -0.41 20.45 -10.01
N THR A 61 -0.66 19.16 -10.31
CA THR A 61 -0.55 18.06 -9.35
C THR A 61 0.88 17.55 -9.18
N SER A 62 1.84 18.07 -9.96
CA SER A 62 3.23 17.63 -9.94
C SER A 62 4.21 18.81 -9.91
N ASN A 63 5.30 18.68 -9.16
CA ASN A 63 6.42 19.61 -9.21
C ASN A 63 7.74 18.85 -9.32
N LEU A 64 8.06 18.41 -10.53
CA LEU A 64 9.27 17.63 -10.82
C LEU A 64 10.56 18.46 -10.76
N SER A 65 10.47 19.79 -10.65
CA SER A 65 11.64 20.65 -10.51
C SER A 65 12.29 20.57 -9.12
N ASN A 66 11.54 20.12 -8.11
CA ASN A 66 11.98 20.00 -6.72
C ASN A 66 12.31 18.55 -6.34
N LEU A 67 12.98 17.81 -7.24
CA LEU A 67 13.37 16.43 -6.96
C LEU A 67 14.41 16.38 -5.84
N PRO A 68 14.23 15.51 -4.83
CA PRO A 68 15.20 15.32 -3.77
C PRO A 68 16.62 15.00 -4.28
N GLY A 69 17.62 15.62 -3.68
CA GLY A 69 19.03 15.35 -3.98
C GLY A 69 19.51 14.04 -3.37
N ILE A 70 20.82 13.77 -3.50
CA ILE A 70 21.44 12.55 -2.96
C ILE A 70 21.38 12.46 -1.43
N SER A 71 21.26 13.59 -0.73
CA SER A 71 21.09 13.64 0.73
C SER A 71 19.78 13.03 1.21
N GLU A 72 18.77 12.96 0.34
CA GLU A 72 17.43 12.44 0.62
C GLU A 72 17.13 11.17 -0.21
N TRP A 73 18.18 10.43 -0.58
CA TRP A 73 18.09 9.24 -1.43
C TRP A 73 17.08 8.21 -0.92
N TYR A 74 16.87 8.14 0.40
CA TYR A 74 15.95 7.21 1.03
C TYR A 74 14.49 7.39 0.58
N LEU A 75 14.11 8.58 0.10
CA LEU A 75 12.78 8.85 -0.46
C LEU A 75 12.50 8.00 -1.71
N TYR A 76 13.55 7.64 -2.46
CA TYR A 76 13.44 6.83 -3.66
C TYR A 76 13.33 5.33 -3.39
N ILE A 77 13.64 4.87 -2.16
CA ILE A 77 13.47 3.46 -1.75
C ILE A 77 12.01 3.03 -1.92
N GLY A 78 11.05 3.94 -1.77
CA GLY A 78 9.63 3.67 -2.00
C GLY A 78 9.35 3.08 -3.39
N GLY A 79 10.09 3.51 -4.42
CA GLY A 79 9.99 2.94 -5.77
C GLY A 79 10.43 1.48 -5.84
N LEU A 80 11.54 1.14 -5.15
CA LEU A 80 12.03 -0.24 -5.04
C LEU A 80 11.06 -1.12 -4.24
N LEU A 81 10.54 -0.62 -3.13
CA LEU A 81 9.53 -1.31 -2.33
C LEU A 81 8.24 -1.53 -3.13
N GLY A 82 7.88 -0.61 -4.02
CA GLY A 82 6.73 -0.73 -4.92
C GLY A 82 6.75 -2.01 -5.76
N VAL A 83 7.94 -2.41 -6.24
CA VAL A 83 8.12 -3.67 -6.99
C VAL A 83 7.76 -4.88 -6.11
N ALA A 84 8.27 -4.92 -4.87
CA ALA A 84 7.98 -6.00 -3.93
C ALA A 84 6.51 -6.02 -3.50
N ILE A 85 5.92 -4.85 -3.25
CA ILE A 85 4.51 -4.68 -2.88
C ILE A 85 3.60 -5.17 -4.02
N LEU A 86 3.94 -4.87 -5.27
CA LEU A 86 3.18 -5.33 -6.43
C LEU A 86 3.34 -6.83 -6.69
N ALA A 87 4.55 -7.37 -6.47
CA ALA A 87 4.85 -8.79 -6.63
C ALA A 87 4.18 -9.67 -5.57
N ALA A 88 4.02 -9.17 -4.34
CA ALA A 88 3.49 -9.93 -3.22
C ALA A 88 2.10 -10.55 -3.51
N PRO A 89 1.04 -9.80 -3.89
CA PRO A 89 -0.26 -10.40 -4.19
C PRO A 89 -0.21 -11.29 -5.44
N ILE A 90 0.62 -10.96 -6.44
CA ILE A 90 0.80 -11.79 -7.64
C ILE A 90 1.26 -13.20 -7.25
N PHE A 91 2.19 -13.28 -6.30
CA PHE A 91 2.73 -14.52 -5.78
C PHE A 91 1.79 -15.21 -4.78
N LEU A 92 1.20 -14.46 -3.86
CA LEU A 92 0.47 -15.03 -2.71
C LEU A 92 -0.96 -15.44 -3.04
N VAL A 93 -1.70 -14.64 -3.83
CA VAL A 93 -3.13 -14.90 -4.10
C VAL A 93 -3.37 -16.28 -4.71
N PRO A 94 -2.60 -16.77 -5.70
CA PRO A 94 -2.79 -18.12 -6.24
C PRO A 94 -2.50 -19.25 -5.24
N ARG A 95 -1.76 -18.97 -4.16
CA ARG A 95 -1.27 -19.98 -3.21
C ARG A 95 -2.13 -20.08 -1.95
N ILE A 96 -2.55 -18.93 -1.41
CA ILE A 96 -3.28 -18.85 -0.13
C ILE A 96 -4.63 -18.15 -0.26
N GLY A 97 -5.04 -17.76 -1.47
CA GLY A 97 -6.28 -17.03 -1.73
C GLY A 97 -6.18 -15.52 -1.46
N THR A 98 -7.15 -14.77 -1.98
CA THR A 98 -7.19 -13.30 -1.89
C THR A 98 -7.36 -12.82 -0.46
N THR A 99 -8.31 -13.40 0.29
CA THR A 99 -8.61 -13.00 1.67
C THR A 99 -7.37 -13.13 2.55
N SER A 100 -6.75 -14.32 2.60
CA SER A 100 -5.58 -14.56 3.46
C SER A 100 -4.36 -13.74 3.04
N THR A 101 -4.21 -13.46 1.73
CA THR A 101 -3.16 -12.55 1.24
C THR A 101 -3.35 -11.13 1.76
N LEU A 102 -4.57 -10.57 1.62
CA LEU A 102 -4.86 -9.21 2.07
C LEU A 102 -4.75 -9.07 3.58
N ILE A 103 -5.20 -10.08 4.33
CA ILE A 103 -5.00 -10.14 5.79
C ILE A 103 -3.52 -10.04 6.11
N ALA A 104 -2.68 -10.90 5.54
CA ALA A 104 -1.23 -10.89 5.79
C ALA A 104 -0.59 -9.53 5.45
N ILE A 105 -0.99 -8.90 4.35
CA ILE A 105 -0.51 -7.57 3.94
C ILE A 105 -0.91 -6.51 4.97
N VAL A 106 -2.18 -6.47 5.39
CA VAL A 106 -2.68 -5.49 6.38
C VAL A 106 -1.97 -5.68 7.73
N LEU A 107 -1.73 -6.91 8.16
CA LEU A 107 -0.95 -7.20 9.37
C LEU A 107 0.47 -6.61 9.30
N GLY A 108 1.16 -6.82 8.18
CA GLY A 108 2.48 -6.25 7.94
C GLY A 108 2.46 -4.72 7.92
N GLN A 109 1.47 -4.12 7.26
CA GLN A 109 1.29 -2.67 7.18
C GLN A 109 1.07 -2.04 8.55
N LEU A 110 0.17 -2.61 9.38
CA LEU A 110 -0.11 -2.10 10.73
C LEU A 110 1.11 -2.23 11.66
N THR A 111 1.82 -3.36 11.57
CA THR A 111 3.02 -3.60 12.38
C THR A 111 4.13 -2.61 12.01
N ALA A 112 4.39 -2.42 10.71
CA ALA A 112 5.36 -1.45 10.22
C ALA A 112 4.98 -0.01 10.61
N ALA A 113 3.70 0.35 10.50
CA ALA A 113 3.20 1.67 10.90
C ALA A 113 3.47 1.97 12.38
N LEU A 114 3.27 0.99 13.28
CA LEU A 114 3.61 1.17 14.70
C LEU A 114 5.09 1.45 14.93
N VAL A 115 5.97 0.70 14.25
CA VAL A 115 7.42 0.88 14.37
C VAL A 115 7.80 2.28 13.86
N ILE A 116 7.29 2.68 12.69
CA ILE A 116 7.54 4.00 12.11
C ILE A 116 7.08 5.10 13.06
N ASP A 117 5.85 5.01 13.58
CA ASP A 117 5.28 6.00 14.50
C ASP A 117 6.04 6.08 15.82
N GLN A 118 6.40 4.93 16.42
CA GLN A 118 7.09 4.88 17.71
C GLN A 118 8.46 5.53 17.65
N PHE A 119 9.19 5.29 16.56
CA PHE A 119 10.56 5.77 16.41
C PHE A 119 10.67 7.08 15.61
N GLY A 120 9.58 7.57 15.01
CA GLY A 120 9.58 8.77 14.17
C GLY A 120 10.42 8.58 12.91
N LEU A 121 10.41 7.38 12.32
CA LEU A 121 11.23 7.06 11.15
C LEU A 121 10.80 7.90 9.93
N PHE A 122 11.74 8.18 9.04
CA PHE A 122 11.50 8.89 7.77
C PHE A 122 10.85 10.28 7.92
N ALA A 123 11.22 11.02 8.98
CA ALA A 123 10.62 12.31 9.32
C ALA A 123 9.11 12.24 9.62
N SER A 124 8.59 11.05 9.95
CA SER A 124 7.22 10.89 10.44
C SER A 124 7.07 11.47 11.85
N PRO A 125 5.92 12.09 12.19
CA PRO A 125 5.63 12.50 13.55
C PRO A 125 5.79 11.33 14.54
N LYS A 126 6.52 11.56 15.64
CA LYS A 126 6.66 10.54 16.68
C LYS A 126 5.37 10.43 17.47
N ILE A 127 4.65 9.33 17.30
CA ILE A 127 3.39 9.05 18.00
C ILE A 127 3.66 7.90 18.97
N GLY A 128 3.61 8.20 20.27
CA GLY A 128 3.81 7.20 21.32
C GLY A 128 2.82 6.04 21.20
N ILE A 129 3.31 4.81 21.31
CA ILE A 129 2.45 3.63 21.42
C ILE A 129 1.84 3.63 22.82
N ASN A 130 0.52 3.70 22.88
CA ASN A 130 -0.23 3.47 24.12
C ASN A 130 -0.90 2.10 24.10
N PHE A 131 -1.31 1.64 25.28
CA PHE A 131 -1.90 0.32 25.48
C PHE A 131 -3.17 0.10 24.62
N ILE A 132 -3.98 1.14 24.43
CA ILE A 132 -5.20 1.10 23.61
C ILE A 132 -4.88 0.81 22.14
N ARG A 133 -3.82 1.42 21.60
CA ARG A 133 -3.41 1.23 20.20
C ARG A 133 -2.91 -0.20 19.94
N VAL A 134 -2.19 -0.77 20.91
CA VAL A 134 -1.76 -2.18 20.87
C VAL A 134 -2.97 -3.11 20.86
N ILE A 135 -3.93 -2.90 21.77
CA ILE A 135 -5.17 -3.70 21.81
C ILE A 135 -5.94 -3.56 20.50
N GLY A 136 -6.11 -2.34 19.98
CA GLY A 136 -6.82 -2.11 18.73
C GLY A 136 -6.21 -2.88 17.56
N ILE A 137 -4.89 -2.90 17.46
CA ILE A 137 -4.20 -3.65 16.40
C ILE A 137 -4.36 -5.15 16.62
N LEU A 138 -4.22 -5.65 17.86
CA LEU A 138 -4.48 -7.07 18.15
C LEU A 138 -5.91 -7.49 17.78
N LEU A 139 -6.90 -6.63 18.00
CA LEU A 139 -8.28 -6.90 17.59
C LEU A 139 -8.44 -6.91 16.07
N VAL A 140 -7.80 -5.98 15.36
CA VAL A 140 -7.79 -5.99 13.88
C VAL A 140 -7.09 -7.27 13.38
N VAL A 141 -5.97 -7.66 13.98
CA VAL A 141 -5.24 -8.88 13.64
C VAL A 141 -6.09 -10.12 13.85
N LEU A 142 -6.75 -10.21 15.01
CA LEU A 142 -7.61 -11.34 15.36
C LEU A 142 -8.83 -11.41 14.45
N GLY A 143 -9.50 -10.28 14.21
CA GLY A 143 -10.65 -10.21 13.30
C GLY A 143 -10.26 -10.62 11.88
N ALA A 144 -9.12 -10.14 11.40
CA ALA A 144 -8.57 -10.52 10.11
C ALA A 144 -8.27 -12.02 10.05
N TYR A 145 -7.61 -12.58 11.06
CA TYR A 145 -7.34 -14.03 11.15
C TYR A 145 -8.62 -14.88 11.14
N LEU A 146 -9.66 -14.46 11.87
CA LEU A 146 -10.95 -15.17 11.90
C LEU A 146 -11.67 -15.15 10.55
N VAL A 147 -11.58 -14.05 9.79
CA VAL A 147 -12.15 -13.95 8.44
C VAL A 147 -11.39 -14.80 7.43
N GLY A 148 -10.08 -14.99 7.63
CA GLY A 148 -9.22 -15.78 6.76
C GLY A 148 -9.25 -17.30 7.00
N ARG A 149 -10.06 -17.78 7.95
CA ARG A 149 -10.17 -19.18 8.35
C ARG A 149 -11.47 -19.79 7.84
#